data_AF-M0ZQK6-F1
#
_entry.id   AF-M0ZQK6-F1
#
_cell.length_a   1.000
_cell.length_b   1.000
_cell.length_c   1.000
_cell.angle_alpha   90.00
_cell.angle_beta   90.00
_cell.angle_gamma   90.00
#
_symmetry.space_group_name_H-M   'P 1'
#
loop_
_entity.id
_entity.type
_entity.pdbx_description
1 polymer ?
#
loop_
_entity_poly.entity_id
_entity_poly.type
_entity_poly.pdbx_seq_one_letter_code
_entity_poly.pdbx_strand_id
1 'polypeptide(L)'
;MILPDRAYAFFSHTHKVQKENTPLLDKILAERASLFDYELIVEDTGKRLLAFGKFAGRAGMIDFLRGLGLWYLNHGYSTPFLSLGSSYMYSSLAAAKAAVISVGEEIATMGLPSGICPLVFVFTGSGNVSRGAQEIFKLLPHTFVDPRKLPELPEMARDLTQSKQPSKIIFRVYGCVATCQDMVEHLNPSKSFNKADYYVHPEQYKPAFHEKIAPYASVIVNCMYWERRFPRLLTTKQIQDLMKSFSKKKKDLMKNGCPLVGICDITCDVG
;
A
#
# COMPACT_ATOMS: atom_id res chain seq x y z
N MET A 1 20.26 9.11 -29.24
CA MET A 1 20.46 9.95 -30.45
C MET A 1 19.15 10.64 -30.76
N ILE A 2 19.12 11.98 -30.69
CA ILE A 2 17.99 12.81 -31.15
C ILE A 2 18.40 13.35 -32.52
N LEU A 3 17.49 13.24 -33.49
CA LEU A 3 17.69 13.66 -34.87
C LEU A 3 16.94 14.97 -35.12
N PRO A 4 17.45 15.84 -36.00
CA PRO A 4 16.83 17.11 -36.31
C PRO A 4 15.49 16.94 -37.02
N ASP A 5 14.58 17.89 -36.77
CA ASP A 5 13.25 17.97 -37.41
C ASP A 5 12.39 16.70 -37.28
N ARG A 6 12.54 15.97 -36.16
CA ARG A 6 11.76 14.78 -35.82
C ARG A 6 10.82 15.02 -34.63
N ALA A 7 9.75 14.24 -34.60
CA ALA A 7 8.85 14.13 -33.46
C ALA A 7 9.14 12.87 -32.64
N TYR A 8 9.24 13.02 -31.32
CA TYR A 8 9.43 11.94 -30.37
C TYR A 8 8.30 11.91 -29.35
N ALA A 9 7.85 10.70 -28.97
CA ALA A 9 6.82 10.50 -27.95
C ALA A 9 7.24 9.42 -26.95
N PHE A 10 7.53 9.82 -25.72
CA PHE A 10 7.96 8.94 -24.62
C PHE A 10 7.85 9.67 -23.27
N PHE A 11 8.03 8.95 -22.15
CA PHE A 11 8.17 9.56 -20.83
C PHE A 11 9.57 10.17 -20.73
N SER A 12 9.69 11.49 -20.90
CA SER A 12 11.00 12.15 -20.93
C SER A 12 11.57 12.39 -19.55
N HIS A 13 10.71 12.47 -18.53
CA HIS A 13 11.10 12.83 -17.16
C HIS A 13 11.91 14.14 -17.11
N THR A 14 11.49 15.15 -17.88
CA THR A 14 12.17 16.46 -17.96
C THR A 14 11.39 17.61 -17.33
N HIS A 15 10.04 17.54 -17.29
CA HIS A 15 9.21 18.67 -16.87
C HIS A 15 9.25 18.99 -15.37
N LYS A 16 9.79 18.09 -14.52
CA LYS A 16 10.00 18.34 -13.08
C LYS A 16 11.46 18.70 -12.77
N VAL A 17 12.25 19.03 -13.80
CA VAL A 17 13.64 19.45 -13.68
C VAL A 17 14.53 18.36 -13.05
N GLN A 18 14.31 17.10 -13.43
CA GLN A 18 15.17 16.00 -13.04
C GLN A 18 16.55 16.15 -13.68
N LYS A 19 17.59 16.26 -12.84
CA LYS A 19 18.95 16.61 -13.28
C LYS A 19 19.53 15.63 -14.29
N GLU A 20 19.24 14.33 -14.16
CA GLU A 20 19.76 13.34 -15.10
C GLU A 20 19.22 13.49 -16.53
N ASN A 21 18.03 14.11 -16.69
CA ASN A 21 17.36 14.24 -17.98
C ASN A 21 17.46 15.65 -18.59
N THR A 22 18.05 16.62 -17.90
CA THR A 22 18.28 17.96 -18.48
C THR A 22 19.05 17.92 -19.81
N PRO A 23 20.12 17.11 -19.98
CA PRO A 23 20.84 17.04 -21.26
C PRO A 23 19.98 16.54 -22.43
N LEU A 24 18.95 15.73 -22.16
CA LEU A 24 18.00 15.28 -23.17
C LEU A 24 17.16 16.46 -23.68
N LEU A 25 16.67 17.30 -22.77
CA LEU A 25 15.89 18.48 -23.14
C LEU A 25 16.73 19.47 -23.95
N ASP A 26 17.97 19.73 -23.52
CA ASP A 26 18.92 20.58 -24.25
C ASP A 26 19.14 20.06 -25.67
N LYS A 27 19.27 18.74 -25.83
CA LYS A 27 19.46 18.12 -27.14
C LYS A 27 18.20 18.24 -28.02
N ILE A 28 17.01 18.08 -27.46
CA ILE A 28 15.74 18.26 -28.18
C ILE A 28 15.61 19.69 -28.71
N LEU A 29 15.97 20.69 -27.89
CA LEU A 29 15.98 22.10 -28.28
C LEU A 29 17.02 22.39 -29.37
N ALA A 30 18.25 21.90 -29.20
CA ALA A 30 19.35 22.11 -30.14
C ALA A 30 19.05 21.53 -31.53
N GLU A 31 18.41 20.37 -31.59
CA GLU A 31 18.03 19.70 -32.84
C GLU A 31 16.69 20.20 -33.41
N ARG A 32 16.04 21.18 -32.77
CA ARG A 32 14.69 21.66 -33.14
C ARG A 32 13.67 20.52 -33.27
N ALA A 33 13.84 19.47 -32.45
CA ALA A 33 12.95 18.33 -32.42
C ALA A 33 11.69 18.64 -31.60
N SER A 34 10.60 17.93 -31.87
CA SER A 34 9.36 18.00 -31.09
C SER A 34 9.29 16.86 -30.08
N LEU A 35 8.94 17.17 -28.83
CA LEU A 35 8.75 16.18 -27.76
C LEU A 35 7.29 16.18 -27.29
N PHE A 36 6.66 15.01 -27.37
CA PHE A 36 5.36 14.71 -26.79
C PHE A 36 5.57 13.86 -25.54
N ASP A 37 5.64 14.50 -24.37
CA ASP A 37 5.82 13.78 -23.10
C ASP A 37 4.52 13.07 -22.71
N TYR A 38 4.55 11.73 -22.65
CA TYR A 38 3.39 10.93 -22.25
C TYR A 38 2.87 11.28 -20.86
N GLU A 39 3.72 11.79 -19.95
CA GLU A 39 3.28 12.19 -18.61
C GLU A 39 2.36 13.42 -18.63
N LEU A 40 2.47 14.26 -19.66
CA LEU A 40 1.75 15.52 -19.80
C LEU A 40 0.49 15.40 -20.67
N ILE A 41 0.16 14.20 -21.15
CA ILE A 41 -1.08 13.97 -21.90
C ILE A 41 -2.26 13.89 -20.91
N VAL A 42 -3.06 14.95 -20.89
CA VAL A 42 -4.20 15.15 -19.98
C VAL A 42 -5.50 15.42 -20.75
N GLU A 43 -6.64 15.08 -20.12
CA GLU A 43 -7.98 15.55 -20.52
C GLU A 43 -8.13 17.05 -20.20
N ASP A 44 -9.17 17.70 -20.74
CA ASP A 44 -9.51 19.10 -20.43
C ASP A 44 -9.75 19.36 -18.93
N THR A 45 -10.07 18.30 -18.18
CA THR A 45 -10.23 18.33 -16.72
C THR A 45 -8.89 18.34 -15.96
N GLY A 46 -7.76 18.25 -16.66
CA GLY A 46 -6.41 18.09 -16.10
C GLY A 46 -6.08 16.65 -15.69
N LYS A 47 -6.96 15.69 -15.92
CA LYS A 47 -6.73 14.27 -15.59
C LYS A 47 -5.80 13.60 -16.60
N ARG A 48 -4.71 13.01 -16.12
CA ARG A 48 -3.75 12.27 -16.95
C ARG A 48 -4.38 11.03 -17.60
N LEU A 49 -4.18 10.88 -18.90
CA LEU A 49 -4.70 9.76 -19.70
C LEU A 49 -3.81 8.52 -19.62
N LEU A 50 -2.49 8.71 -19.67
CA LEU A 50 -1.52 7.62 -19.63
C LEU A 50 -0.96 7.44 -18.22
N ALA A 51 -1.31 6.34 -17.56
CA ALA A 51 -0.79 6.03 -16.22
C ALA A 51 -0.71 4.53 -15.96
N PHE A 52 0.43 4.09 -15.42
CA PHE A 52 0.65 2.69 -15.06
C PHE A 52 0.28 2.35 -13.62
N GLY A 53 -0.29 3.29 -12.86
CA GLY A 53 -0.52 3.12 -11.42
C GLY A 53 -1.30 1.86 -11.07
N LYS A 54 -2.33 1.50 -11.86
CA LYS A 54 -3.12 0.28 -11.63
C LYS A 54 -2.28 -1.00 -11.82
N PHE A 55 -1.37 -1.01 -12.78
CA PHE A 55 -0.47 -2.14 -13.02
C PHE A 55 0.59 -2.24 -11.92
N ALA A 56 1.18 -1.11 -11.51
CA ALA A 56 2.12 -1.06 -10.38
C ALA A 56 1.48 -1.60 -9.09
N GLY A 57 0.23 -1.19 -8.80
CA GLY A 57 -0.52 -1.73 -7.66
C GLY A 57 -0.69 -3.25 -7.71
N ARG A 58 -1.04 -3.81 -8.87
CA ARG A 58 -1.21 -5.25 -9.05
C ARG A 58 0.11 -6.00 -8.86
N ALA A 59 1.17 -5.58 -9.56
CA ALA A 59 2.48 -6.22 -9.48
C ALA A 59 3.06 -6.14 -8.05
N GLY A 60 3.04 -4.94 -7.45
CA GLY A 60 3.54 -4.72 -6.10
C GLY A 60 2.82 -5.56 -5.05
N MET A 61 1.49 -5.73 -5.17
CA MET A 61 0.74 -6.59 -4.26
C MET A 61 1.10 -8.07 -4.43
N ILE A 62 1.26 -8.56 -5.66
CA ILE A 62 1.67 -9.95 -5.93
C ILE A 62 3.06 -10.22 -5.34
N ASP A 63 4.03 -9.36 -5.64
CA ASP A 63 5.41 -9.51 -5.15
C ASP A 63 5.48 -9.40 -3.63
N PHE A 64 4.68 -8.52 -3.02
CA PHE A 64 4.61 -8.42 -1.58
C PHE A 64 4.00 -9.66 -0.92
N LEU A 65 2.92 -10.23 -1.47
CA LEU A 65 2.34 -11.47 -0.93
C LEU A 65 3.36 -12.62 -0.97
N ARG A 66 4.11 -12.78 -2.07
CA ARG A 66 5.22 -13.72 -2.14
C ARG A 66 6.26 -13.45 -1.04
N GLY A 67 6.71 -12.19 -0.92
CA GLY A 67 7.68 -11.78 0.09
C GLY A 67 7.20 -12.06 1.52
N LEU A 68 5.91 -11.85 1.77
CA LEU A 68 5.25 -12.15 3.03
C LEU A 68 5.28 -13.66 3.33
N GLY A 69 5.06 -14.52 2.33
CA GLY A 69 5.22 -15.97 2.46
C GLY A 69 6.64 -16.36 2.91
N LEU A 70 7.66 -15.83 2.22
CA LEU A 70 9.07 -16.07 2.57
C LEU A 70 9.41 -15.56 3.98
N TRP A 71 8.90 -14.39 4.34
CA TRP A 71 9.08 -13.82 5.66
C TRP A 71 8.48 -14.72 6.73
N TYR A 72 7.24 -15.20 6.54
CA TYR A 72 6.58 -16.11 7.48
C TYR A 72 7.30 -17.44 7.64
N LEU A 73 7.82 -18.01 6.55
CA LEU A 73 8.62 -19.23 6.60
C LEU A 73 9.85 -19.06 7.49
N ASN A 74 10.57 -17.93 7.34
CA ASN A 74 11.71 -17.60 8.18
C ASN A 74 11.33 -17.37 9.67
N HIS A 75 10.05 -17.17 9.96
CA HIS A 75 9.51 -17.02 11.31
C HIS A 75 8.75 -18.27 11.80
N GLY A 76 8.94 -19.42 11.13
CA GLY A 76 8.40 -20.71 11.56
C GLY A 76 6.95 -20.98 11.15
N TYR A 77 6.38 -20.18 10.25
CA TYR A 77 5.03 -20.36 9.73
C TYR A 77 5.06 -20.81 8.27
N SER A 78 4.50 -21.99 7.99
CA SER A 78 4.12 -22.34 6.63
C SER A 78 2.78 -21.67 6.31
N THR A 79 2.74 -20.85 5.25
CA THR A 79 1.52 -20.15 4.82
C THR A 79 1.29 -20.34 3.33
N PRO A 80 0.04 -20.32 2.86
CA PRO A 80 -0.30 -20.47 1.44
C PRO A 80 0.44 -19.49 0.51
N PHE A 81 0.81 -18.31 1.02
CA PHE A 81 1.58 -17.29 0.30
C PHE A 81 2.92 -17.78 -0.26
N LEU A 82 3.51 -18.84 0.30
CA LEU A 82 4.76 -19.45 -0.18
C LEU A 82 4.67 -20.00 -1.60
N SER A 83 3.47 -20.36 -2.06
CA SER A 83 3.24 -20.88 -3.41
C SER A 83 3.31 -19.80 -4.50
N LEU A 84 3.30 -18.52 -4.13
CA LEU A 84 3.28 -17.43 -5.10
C LEU A 84 4.66 -17.20 -5.73
N GLY A 85 4.68 -17.14 -7.05
CA GLY A 85 5.75 -16.55 -7.83
C GLY A 85 5.73 -15.01 -7.81
N SER A 86 6.89 -14.42 -8.13
CA SER A 86 7.01 -13.00 -8.42
C SER A 86 6.19 -12.61 -9.64
N SER A 87 5.73 -11.37 -9.69
CA SER A 87 4.84 -10.84 -10.72
C SER A 87 5.39 -11.06 -12.14
N TYR A 88 6.70 -10.89 -12.35
CA TYR A 88 7.37 -11.08 -13.64
C TYR A 88 7.42 -12.54 -14.13
N MET A 89 7.21 -13.52 -13.24
CA MET A 89 7.26 -14.94 -13.59
C MET A 89 5.95 -15.43 -14.24
N TYR A 90 4.88 -14.65 -14.15
CA TYR A 90 3.62 -14.97 -14.79
C TYR A 90 3.55 -14.40 -16.21
N SER A 91 3.15 -15.22 -17.18
CA SER A 91 3.01 -14.83 -18.58
C SER A 91 1.86 -13.83 -18.83
N SER A 92 0.92 -13.71 -17.88
CA SER A 92 -0.21 -12.80 -17.97
C SER A 92 -0.76 -12.44 -16.60
N LEU A 93 -1.52 -11.34 -16.54
CA LEU A 93 -2.28 -10.98 -15.34
C LEU A 93 -3.30 -12.07 -14.96
N ALA A 94 -3.88 -12.76 -15.93
CA ALA A 94 -4.83 -13.84 -15.66
C ALA A 94 -4.16 -15.01 -14.93
N ALA A 95 -2.97 -15.42 -15.38
CA ALA A 95 -2.16 -16.45 -14.72
C ALA A 95 -1.76 -16.04 -13.29
N ALA A 96 -1.31 -14.79 -13.12
CA ALA A 96 -0.97 -14.26 -11.80
C ALA A 96 -2.18 -14.26 -10.85
N LYS A 97 -3.36 -13.84 -11.33
CA LYS A 97 -4.60 -13.87 -10.53
C LYS A 97 -5.02 -15.28 -10.19
N ALA A 98 -4.91 -16.24 -11.11
CA ALA A 98 -5.23 -17.64 -10.84
C ALA A 98 -4.38 -18.21 -9.69
N ALA A 99 -3.08 -17.87 -9.64
CA ALA A 99 -2.22 -18.26 -8.53
C ALA A 99 -2.69 -17.65 -7.19
N VAL A 100 -3.05 -16.37 -7.18
CA VAL A 100 -3.58 -15.72 -5.96
C VAL A 100 -4.94 -16.27 -5.55
N ILE A 101 -5.80 -16.65 -6.50
CA ILE A 101 -7.09 -17.31 -6.23
C ILE A 101 -6.85 -18.67 -5.55
N SER A 102 -5.92 -19.48 -6.06
CA SER A 102 -5.58 -20.78 -5.43
C SER A 102 -5.07 -20.60 -3.99
N VAL A 103 -4.23 -19.59 -3.74
CA VAL A 103 -3.85 -19.18 -2.38
C VAL A 103 -5.06 -18.77 -1.55
N GLY A 104 -5.98 -18.00 -2.13
CA GLY A 104 -7.21 -17.58 -1.47
C GLY A 104 -8.11 -18.76 -1.09
N GLU A 105 -8.27 -19.76 -1.96
CA GLU A 105 -9.02 -20.99 -1.71
C GLU A 105 -8.39 -21.84 -0.60
N GLU A 106 -7.06 -21.95 -0.60
CA GLU A 106 -6.32 -22.64 0.45
C GLU A 106 -6.51 -21.95 1.81
N ILE A 107 -6.37 -20.62 1.84
CA ILE A 107 -6.68 -19.83 3.03
C ILE A 107 -8.13 -20.08 3.41
N ALA A 108 -9.08 -20.04 2.46
CA ALA A 108 -10.51 -20.23 2.69
C ALA A 108 -10.93 -21.65 3.12
N THR A 109 -10.01 -22.61 3.07
CA THR A 109 -10.27 -24.00 3.47
C THR A 109 -9.58 -24.32 4.78
N MET A 110 -8.31 -23.93 4.92
CA MET A 110 -7.47 -24.31 6.05
C MET A 110 -7.28 -23.20 7.08
N GLY A 111 -7.61 -21.96 6.73
CA GLY A 111 -7.32 -20.78 7.54
C GLY A 111 -5.86 -20.34 7.45
N LEU A 112 -5.52 -19.34 8.27
CA LEU A 112 -4.14 -18.94 8.54
C LEU A 112 -3.76 -19.34 9.97
N PRO A 113 -2.47 -19.60 10.26
CA PRO A 113 -2.02 -19.88 11.61
C PRO A 113 -2.49 -18.82 12.62
N SER A 114 -2.94 -19.24 13.79
CA SER A 114 -3.48 -18.33 14.82
C SER A 114 -2.46 -17.29 15.29
N GLY A 115 -1.18 -17.65 15.30
CA GLY A 115 -0.07 -16.76 15.70
C GLY A 115 0.18 -15.57 14.77
N ILE A 116 -0.37 -15.59 13.55
CA ILE A 116 -0.27 -14.48 12.59
C ILE A 116 -1.59 -13.74 12.37
N CYS A 117 -2.65 -14.16 13.07
CA CYS A 117 -3.98 -13.61 12.94
C CYS A 117 -4.36 -12.68 14.11
N PRO A 118 -5.13 -11.60 13.85
CA PRO A 118 -5.62 -11.17 12.54
C PRO A 118 -4.53 -10.55 11.67
N LEU A 119 -4.64 -10.76 10.36
CA LEU A 119 -3.74 -10.22 9.34
C LEU A 119 -4.42 -9.00 8.69
N VAL A 120 -3.96 -7.80 9.03
CA VAL A 120 -4.59 -6.53 8.64
C VAL A 120 -3.73 -5.82 7.61
N PHE A 121 -4.26 -5.67 6.38
CA PHE A 121 -3.65 -4.89 5.31
C PHE A 121 -4.26 -3.49 5.26
N VAL A 122 -3.44 -2.47 5.46
CA VAL A 122 -3.83 -1.06 5.36
C VAL A 122 -3.29 -0.48 4.06
N PHE A 123 -4.19 -0.13 3.13
CA PHE A 123 -3.88 0.54 1.88
C PHE A 123 -3.95 2.05 2.07
N THR A 124 -2.91 2.79 1.64
CA THR A 124 -2.92 4.26 1.73
C THR A 124 -3.47 4.88 0.44
N GLY A 125 -4.42 5.81 0.59
CA GLY A 125 -5.07 6.48 -0.51
C GLY A 125 -6.04 5.61 -1.31
N SER A 126 -6.77 6.25 -2.23
CA SER A 126 -7.81 5.63 -3.06
C SER A 126 -7.53 5.74 -4.57
N GLY A 127 -6.30 6.07 -4.94
CA GLY A 127 -5.84 6.25 -6.33
C GLY A 127 -5.70 4.95 -7.12
N ASN A 128 -5.19 5.07 -8.36
CA ASN A 128 -5.02 3.92 -9.27
C ASN A 128 -4.14 2.81 -8.69
N VAL A 129 -3.07 3.16 -7.97
CA VAL A 129 -2.17 2.20 -7.33
C VAL A 129 -2.90 1.40 -6.25
N SER A 130 -3.58 2.09 -5.33
CA SER A 130 -4.39 1.46 -4.27
C SER A 130 -5.46 0.54 -4.86
N ARG A 131 -6.18 0.99 -5.91
CA ARG A 131 -7.17 0.16 -6.60
C ARG A 131 -6.56 -1.08 -7.25
N GLY A 132 -5.37 -0.97 -7.85
CA GLY A 132 -4.65 -2.09 -8.43
C GLY A 132 -4.20 -3.11 -7.38
N ALA A 133 -3.68 -2.65 -6.24
CA ALA A 133 -3.30 -3.52 -5.13
C ALA A 133 -4.51 -4.21 -4.50
N GLN A 134 -5.59 -3.45 -4.28
CA GLN A 134 -6.87 -3.99 -3.80
C GLN A 134 -7.47 -5.02 -4.76
N GLU A 135 -7.28 -4.88 -6.08
CA GLU A 135 -7.77 -5.86 -7.06
C GLU A 135 -7.14 -7.24 -6.86
N ILE A 136 -5.86 -7.30 -6.48
CA ILE A 136 -5.17 -8.55 -6.14
C ILE A 136 -5.57 -9.03 -4.75
N PHE A 137 -5.57 -8.13 -3.76
CA PHE A 137 -5.96 -8.47 -2.39
C PHE A 137 -7.37 -9.06 -2.30
N LYS A 138 -8.32 -8.55 -3.10
CA LYS A 138 -9.71 -9.01 -3.11
C LYS A 138 -9.89 -10.46 -3.58
N LEU A 139 -8.85 -11.07 -4.16
CA LEU A 139 -8.85 -12.49 -4.53
C LEU A 139 -8.61 -13.40 -3.32
N LEU A 140 -8.14 -12.85 -2.19
CA LEU A 140 -8.04 -13.56 -0.92
C LEU A 140 -9.39 -13.51 -0.19
N PRO A 141 -9.71 -14.48 0.69
CA PRO A 141 -10.86 -14.37 1.58
C PRO A 141 -10.60 -13.27 2.60
N HIS A 142 -11.38 -12.18 2.56
CA HIS A 142 -11.11 -10.98 3.36
C HIS A 142 -12.38 -10.29 3.84
N THR A 143 -12.24 -9.43 4.84
CA THR A 143 -13.27 -8.46 5.25
C THR A 143 -12.69 -7.04 5.22
N PHE A 144 -13.32 -6.14 4.47
CA PHE A 144 -12.96 -4.72 4.53
C PHE A 144 -13.57 -4.07 5.77
N VAL A 145 -12.78 -3.27 6.48
CA VAL A 145 -13.20 -2.52 7.66
C VAL A 145 -12.84 -1.04 7.54
N ASP A 146 -13.67 -0.21 8.16
CA ASP A 146 -13.43 1.22 8.26
C ASP A 146 -12.23 1.49 9.18
N PRO A 147 -11.35 2.47 8.87
CA PRO A 147 -10.21 2.85 9.71
C PRO A 147 -10.57 3.05 11.20
N ARG A 148 -11.76 3.58 11.50
CA ARG A 148 -12.23 3.84 12.88
C ARG A 148 -12.51 2.56 13.67
N LYS A 149 -12.76 1.44 13.00
CA LYS A 149 -13.07 0.14 13.61
C LYS A 149 -11.84 -0.74 13.81
N LEU A 150 -10.66 -0.32 13.35
CA LEU A 150 -9.41 -1.05 13.56
C LEU A 150 -9.12 -1.37 15.04
N PRO A 151 -9.39 -0.48 16.01
CA PRO A 151 -9.19 -0.77 17.43
C PRO A 151 -10.06 -1.91 17.97
N GLU A 152 -11.20 -2.21 17.34
CA GLU A 152 -12.16 -3.22 17.79
C GLU A 152 -11.78 -4.65 17.31
N LEU A 153 -10.94 -4.75 16.26
CA LEU A 153 -10.57 -6.02 15.65
C LEU A 153 -9.93 -7.05 16.61
N PRO A 154 -9.03 -6.66 17.54
CA PRO A 154 -8.43 -7.62 18.47
C PRO A 154 -9.46 -8.30 19.38
N GLU A 155 -10.52 -7.59 19.77
CA GLU A 155 -11.59 -8.12 20.64
C GLU A 155 -12.54 -9.00 19.84
N MET A 156 -12.96 -8.55 18.66
CA MET A 156 -13.76 -9.36 17.73
C MET A 156 -13.06 -10.68 17.37
N ALA A 157 -11.74 -10.66 17.23
CA ALA A 157 -10.94 -11.85 16.99
C ALA A 157 -10.86 -12.79 18.21
N ARG A 158 -11.11 -12.35 19.45
CA ARG A 158 -11.11 -13.25 20.61
C ARG A 158 -12.44 -13.97 20.80
N ASP A 159 -13.54 -13.26 20.64
CA ASP A 159 -14.88 -13.81 20.85
C ASP A 159 -15.16 -14.97 19.90
N LEU A 160 -14.66 -14.87 18.67
CA LEU A 160 -14.77 -15.92 17.64
C LEU A 160 -13.94 -17.17 17.96
N THR A 161 -12.87 -17.08 18.74
CA THR A 161 -12.09 -18.25 19.20
C THR A 161 -12.70 -18.95 20.42
N GLN A 162 -13.56 -18.26 21.18
CA GLN A 162 -14.20 -18.80 22.39
C GLN A 162 -15.62 -19.33 22.13
N SER A 163 -16.24 -18.95 21.01
CA SER A 163 -17.51 -19.50 20.53
C SER A 163 -17.40 -21.01 20.23
N LYS A 164 -18.12 -21.84 21.00
CA LYS A 164 -18.27 -23.32 20.84
C LYS A 164 -19.06 -23.75 19.58
N GLN A 165 -18.99 -22.99 18.49
CA GLN A 165 -19.58 -23.35 17.20
C GLN A 165 -18.45 -23.81 16.26
N PRO A 166 -18.22 -25.13 16.10
CA PRO A 166 -17.07 -25.69 15.39
C PRO A 166 -17.14 -25.56 13.85
N SER A 167 -18.11 -24.82 13.30
CA SER A 167 -18.53 -24.93 11.89
C SER A 167 -18.24 -23.71 11.01
N LYS A 168 -17.68 -22.61 11.52
CA LYS A 168 -17.37 -21.44 10.70
C LYS A 168 -15.88 -21.10 10.80
N ILE A 169 -15.10 -21.61 9.85
CA ILE A 169 -13.71 -21.18 9.66
C ILE A 169 -13.77 -19.70 9.25
N ILE A 170 -13.31 -18.81 10.13
CA ILE A 170 -13.27 -17.37 9.86
C ILE A 170 -11.86 -17.03 9.40
N PHE A 171 -11.72 -16.64 8.14
CA PHE A 171 -10.48 -16.13 7.57
C PHE A 171 -10.23 -14.74 8.14
N ARG A 172 -9.23 -14.63 9.01
CA ARG A 172 -8.91 -13.39 9.73
C ARG A 172 -8.02 -12.46 8.92
N VAL A 173 -8.34 -12.29 7.64
CA VAL A 173 -7.67 -11.34 6.76
C VAL A 173 -8.57 -10.12 6.64
N TYR A 174 -8.04 -8.96 7.01
CA TYR A 174 -8.77 -7.70 6.97
C TYR A 174 -8.09 -6.73 6.01
N GLY A 175 -8.92 -6.01 5.25
CA GLY A 175 -8.49 -4.89 4.42
C GLY A 175 -8.99 -3.58 5.02
N CYS A 176 -8.18 -2.54 4.97
CA CYS A 176 -8.58 -1.19 5.37
C CYS A 176 -8.00 -0.19 4.38
N VAL A 177 -8.81 0.77 3.92
CA VAL A 177 -8.33 1.86 3.07
C VAL A 177 -8.29 3.12 3.92
N ALA A 178 -7.08 3.59 4.21
CA ALA A 178 -6.87 4.85 4.92
C ALA A 178 -6.64 5.97 3.90
N THR A 179 -7.33 7.09 4.09
CA THR A 179 -7.18 8.30 3.26
C THR A 179 -6.51 9.42 4.06
N CYS A 180 -6.28 10.59 3.45
CA CYS A 180 -5.68 11.73 4.15
C CYS A 180 -6.45 12.09 5.45
N GLN A 181 -7.77 11.92 5.48
CA GLN A 181 -8.60 12.16 6.67
C GLN A 181 -8.25 11.25 7.85
N ASP A 182 -7.75 10.04 7.57
CA ASP A 182 -7.36 9.06 8.58
C ASP A 182 -5.89 9.20 8.99
N MET A 183 -5.10 9.94 8.19
CA MET A 183 -3.65 10.05 8.32
C MET A 183 -3.20 11.31 9.04
N VAL A 184 -3.98 12.40 8.95
CA VAL A 184 -3.65 13.69 9.54
C VAL A 184 -4.83 14.29 10.30
N GLU A 185 -4.51 15.18 11.22
CA GLU A 185 -5.48 16.00 11.94
C GLU A 185 -5.09 17.47 11.83
N HIS A 186 -6.08 18.35 11.75
CA HIS A 186 -5.83 19.78 11.83
C HIS A 186 -5.28 20.15 13.23
N LEU A 187 -4.33 21.08 13.30
CA LEU A 187 -3.70 21.50 14.57
C LEU A 187 -4.70 22.15 15.54
N ASN A 188 -5.67 22.90 15.00
CA ASN A 188 -6.82 23.40 15.75
C ASN A 188 -7.88 22.29 15.93
N PRO A 189 -8.17 21.83 17.17
CA PRO A 189 -9.14 20.76 17.43
C PRO A 189 -10.59 21.07 17.04
N SER A 190 -10.96 22.35 16.90
CA SER A 190 -12.33 22.72 16.52
C SER A 190 -12.59 22.61 15.01
N LYS A 191 -11.55 22.44 14.19
CA LYS A 191 -11.67 22.28 12.74
C LYS A 191 -11.66 20.80 12.36
N SER A 192 -12.64 20.39 11.58
CA SER A 192 -12.64 19.08 10.91
C SER A 192 -11.65 19.07 9.74
N PHE A 193 -11.18 17.87 9.37
CA PHE A 193 -10.35 17.68 8.18
C PHE A 193 -11.04 18.24 6.93
N ASN A 194 -10.31 19.05 6.15
CA ASN A 194 -10.75 19.49 4.82
C ASN A 194 -9.65 19.18 3.81
N LYS A 195 -10.00 18.42 2.76
CA LYS A 195 -9.02 17.99 1.76
C LYS A 195 -8.43 19.16 0.96
N ALA A 196 -9.23 20.13 0.54
CA ALA A 196 -8.71 21.25 -0.24
C ALA A 196 -7.73 22.08 0.59
N ASP A 197 -8.12 22.39 1.84
CA ASP A 197 -7.29 23.10 2.80
C ASP A 197 -5.98 22.36 3.10
N TYR A 198 -6.02 21.04 3.34
CA TYR A 198 -4.82 20.23 3.57
C TYR A 198 -3.80 20.28 2.42
N TYR A 199 -4.26 20.33 1.18
CA TYR A 199 -3.36 20.38 0.01
C TYR A 199 -2.76 21.77 -0.23
N VAL A 200 -3.42 22.83 0.27
CA VAL A 200 -2.92 24.21 0.20
C VAL A 200 -2.05 24.54 1.41
N HIS A 201 -2.45 24.10 2.60
CA HIS A 201 -1.86 24.42 3.91
C HIS A 201 -1.48 23.17 4.73
N PRO A 202 -0.63 22.26 4.22
CA PRO A 202 -0.28 21.03 4.92
C PRO A 202 0.42 21.25 6.28
N GLU A 203 1.04 22.41 6.48
CA GLU A 203 1.67 22.84 7.73
C GLU A 203 0.67 23.02 8.89
N GLN A 204 -0.61 23.20 8.58
CA GLN A 204 -1.68 23.32 9.58
C GLN A 204 -2.17 21.95 10.09
N TYR A 205 -1.53 20.86 9.66
CA TYR A 205 -1.92 19.50 9.98
C TYR A 205 -0.77 18.73 10.64
N LYS A 206 -1.09 17.91 11.65
CA LYS A 206 -0.17 16.98 12.31
C LYS A 206 -0.43 15.53 11.86
N PRO A 207 0.60 14.67 11.80
CA PRO A 207 0.42 13.27 11.45
C PRO A 207 -0.25 12.50 12.59
N ALA A 208 -1.31 11.75 12.27
CA ALA A 208 -2.09 10.92 13.22
C ALA A 208 -2.06 9.43 12.88
N PHE A 209 -1.54 9.06 11.70
CA PHE A 209 -1.51 7.66 11.23
C PHE A 209 -0.81 6.70 12.20
N HIS A 210 0.31 7.13 12.78
CA HIS A 210 1.12 6.35 13.71
C HIS A 210 0.39 5.97 15.02
N GLU A 211 -0.63 6.73 15.42
CA GLU A 211 -1.42 6.50 16.64
C GLU A 211 -2.73 5.79 16.31
N LYS A 212 -3.41 6.21 15.23
CA LYS A 212 -4.76 5.75 14.91
C LYS A 212 -4.82 4.46 14.12
N ILE A 213 -3.85 4.24 13.22
CA ILE A 213 -3.93 3.19 12.19
C ILE A 213 -2.78 2.20 12.32
N ALA A 214 -1.55 2.69 12.34
CA ALA A 214 -0.35 1.85 12.34
C ALA A 214 -0.27 0.81 13.48
N PRO A 215 -0.76 1.07 14.72
CA PRO A 215 -0.74 0.06 15.78
C PRO A 215 -1.58 -1.20 15.51
N TYR A 216 -2.50 -1.13 14.55
CA TYR A 216 -3.42 -2.22 14.20
C TYR A 216 -3.08 -2.86 12.84
N ALA A 217 -2.12 -2.31 12.11
CA ALA A 217 -1.73 -2.78 10.79
C ALA A 217 -0.67 -3.88 10.88
N SER A 218 -0.94 -5.04 10.29
CA SER A 218 0.11 -6.04 10.04
C SER A 218 0.94 -5.65 8.83
N VAL A 219 0.29 -5.13 7.79
CA VAL A 219 0.91 -4.74 6.54
C VAL A 219 0.43 -3.34 6.17
N ILE A 220 1.38 -2.48 5.81
CA ILE A 220 1.08 -1.18 5.20
C ILE A 220 1.38 -1.27 3.71
N VAL A 221 0.38 -1.10 2.88
CA VAL A 221 0.51 -1.02 1.42
C VAL A 221 0.48 0.45 1.02
N ASN A 222 1.66 1.05 0.92
CA ASN A 222 1.80 2.45 0.56
C ASN A 222 1.54 2.64 -0.94
N CYS A 223 0.45 3.33 -1.25
CA CYS A 223 -0.01 3.59 -2.62
C CYS A 223 -0.21 5.10 -2.89
N MET A 224 0.38 5.95 -2.04
CA MET A 224 0.28 7.40 -2.15
C MET A 224 1.66 8.03 -2.34
N TYR A 225 1.73 8.99 -3.25
CA TYR A 225 2.89 9.84 -3.40
C TYR A 225 3.04 10.78 -2.19
N TRP A 226 4.27 11.08 -1.81
CA TRP A 226 4.61 12.00 -0.73
C TRP A 226 5.68 12.98 -1.18
N GLU A 227 5.56 14.24 -0.75
CA GLU A 227 6.57 15.28 -0.95
C GLU A 227 6.80 16.06 0.35
N ARG A 228 7.96 16.73 0.46
CA ARG A 228 8.51 17.26 1.71
C ARG A 228 7.59 18.22 2.49
N ARG A 229 6.72 18.96 1.81
CA ARG A 229 5.79 19.89 2.45
C ARG A 229 4.68 19.21 3.24
N PHE A 230 4.40 17.93 2.97
CA PHE A 230 3.39 17.18 3.69
C PHE A 230 3.96 16.48 4.92
N PRO A 231 3.19 16.34 6.01
CA PRO A 231 3.57 15.50 7.14
C PRO A 231 3.93 14.08 6.68
N ARG A 232 5.00 13.50 7.27
CA ARG A 232 5.37 12.11 7.01
C ARG A 232 4.29 11.17 7.53
N LEU A 233 3.99 10.11 6.78
CA LEU A 233 3.06 9.06 7.21
C LEU A 233 3.56 8.36 8.49
N LEU A 234 4.83 7.95 8.48
CA LEU A 234 5.55 7.34 9.60
C LEU A 234 7.01 7.80 9.61
N THR A 235 7.55 8.06 10.80
CA THR A 235 8.98 8.29 11.02
C THR A 235 9.66 7.00 11.47
N THR A 236 10.98 6.90 11.27
CA THR A 236 11.78 5.77 11.76
C THR A 236 11.62 5.57 13.26
N LYS A 237 11.57 6.66 14.05
CA LYS A 237 11.34 6.60 15.50
C LYS A 237 9.97 6.02 15.83
N GLN A 238 8.90 6.46 15.15
CA GLN A 238 7.56 5.90 15.35
C GLN A 238 7.50 4.41 15.01
N ILE A 239 8.15 3.96 13.93
CA ILE A 239 8.24 2.53 13.60
C ILE A 239 8.95 1.75 14.71
N GLN A 240 10.09 2.25 15.19
CA GLN A 240 10.83 1.63 16.29
C GLN A 240 10.00 1.56 17.58
N ASP A 241 9.26 2.62 17.90
CA ASP A 241 8.41 2.67 19.09
C ASP A 241 7.22 1.72 18.97
N LEU A 242 6.61 1.60 17.78
CA LEU A 242 5.61 0.58 17.47
C LEU A 242 6.18 -0.83 17.68
N MET A 243 7.35 -1.13 17.10
CA MET A 243 8.01 -2.44 17.26
C MET A 243 8.35 -2.77 18.72
N LYS A 244 8.85 -1.79 19.49
CA LYS A 244 9.09 -1.97 20.94
C LYS A 244 7.81 -2.23 21.70
N SER A 245 6.71 -1.55 21.35
CA SER A 245 5.41 -1.74 21.98
C SER A 245 4.88 -3.17 21.77
N PHE A 246 5.07 -3.73 20.57
CA PHE A 246 4.74 -5.12 20.26
C PHE A 246 5.62 -6.10 21.05
N SER A 247 6.92 -5.82 21.19
CA SER A 247 7.86 -6.67 21.93
C SER A 247 7.57 -6.70 23.44
N LYS A 248 7.28 -5.54 24.07
CA LYS A 248 6.91 -5.47 25.49
C LYS A 248 5.59 -6.20 25.79
N LYS A 249 4.63 -6.13 24.87
CA LYS A 249 3.34 -6.83 24.96
C LYS A 249 3.44 -8.34 24.70
N LYS A 250 4.55 -8.83 24.14
CA LYS A 250 4.79 -10.26 23.83
C LYS A 250 4.92 -11.14 25.08
N LYS A 251 5.16 -10.56 26.26
CA LYS A 251 5.23 -11.31 27.54
C LYS A 251 3.85 -11.79 28.03
N ASP A 252 2.78 -11.17 27.56
CA ASP A 252 1.40 -11.66 27.68
C ASP A 252 0.94 -12.18 26.31
N LEU A 253 1.25 -13.45 26.03
CA LEU A 253 0.88 -14.15 24.80
C LEU A 253 -0.62 -13.92 24.50
N MET A 254 -0.93 -13.38 23.32
CA MET A 254 -2.27 -13.06 22.79
C MET A 254 -2.98 -11.77 23.26
N LYS A 255 -2.31 -10.83 23.93
CA LYS A 255 -3.04 -9.66 24.48
C LYS A 255 -3.19 -8.38 23.66
N ASN A 256 -2.42 -8.01 22.63
CA ASN A 256 -2.66 -6.69 21.99
C ASN A 256 -2.00 -6.49 20.61
N GLY A 257 -2.83 -6.39 19.55
CA GLY A 257 -2.46 -5.81 18.25
C GLY A 257 -1.76 -6.75 17.25
N CYS A 258 -1.97 -6.50 15.96
CA CYS A 258 -1.30 -7.21 14.88
C CYS A 258 0.10 -6.60 14.71
N PRO A 259 1.20 -7.37 14.88
CA PRO A 259 2.53 -6.80 14.71
C PRO A 259 2.70 -6.35 13.27
N LEU A 260 3.26 -5.15 13.06
CA LEU A 260 3.68 -4.70 11.74
C LEU A 260 4.78 -5.64 11.22
N VAL A 261 4.46 -6.44 10.20
CA VAL A 261 5.36 -7.43 9.59
C VAL A 261 6.00 -6.92 8.30
N GLY A 262 5.39 -5.96 7.61
CA GLY A 262 5.96 -5.44 6.38
C GLY A 262 5.30 -4.17 5.83
N ILE A 263 6.08 -3.45 5.02
CA ILE A 263 5.65 -2.27 4.28
C ILE A 263 5.85 -2.57 2.78
N CYS A 264 4.77 -2.55 2.02
CA CYS A 264 4.78 -2.60 0.56
C CYS A 264 4.76 -1.17 0.04
N ASP A 265 5.92 -0.59 -0.26
CA ASP A 265 5.98 0.76 -0.81
C ASP A 265 5.98 0.74 -2.35
N ILE A 266 4.79 0.78 -2.93
CA ILE A 266 4.60 0.73 -4.39
C ILE A 266 4.92 2.09 -5.03
N THR A 267 4.84 3.15 -4.25
CA THR A 267 5.15 4.53 -4.66
C THR A 267 6.57 4.94 -4.28
N CYS A 268 7.42 3.97 -3.89
CA CYS A 268 8.80 4.23 -3.56
C CYS A 268 9.49 4.93 -4.73
N ASP A 269 9.96 6.13 -4.46
CA ASP A 269 10.79 6.91 -5.34
C ASP A 269 12.02 7.26 -4.52
N VAL A 270 13.19 6.79 -4.95
CA VAL A 270 14.43 7.03 -4.24
C VAL A 270 14.94 8.45 -4.42
N GLY A 271 14.36 9.22 -5.35
CA GLY A 271 14.73 10.62 -5.63
C GLY A 271 16.21 10.76 -5.90
#